data_AF-A0A6N6MAL2-F1
#
_entry.id   AF-A0A6N6MAL2-F1
#
_cell.length_a   1.000
_cell.length_b   1.000
_cell.length_c   1.000
_cell.angle_alpha   90.00
_cell.angle_beta   90.00
_cell.angle_gamma   90.00
#
_symmetry.space_group_name_H-M   'P 1'
#
loop_
_entity.id
_entity.type
_entity.pdbx_description
1 polymer ?
#
loop_
_entity_poly.entity_id
_entity_poly.type
_entity_poly.pdbx_seq_one_letter_code
_entity_poly.pdbx_strand_id
1 'polypeptide(L)'
;MKKVILLIILVIIYSSFKNKNNVPKGPWIIVSGTNMAGLIWDFKNGYLKAKKIGGGPTNEFGYDINEKNEFYIEFQNEKRQLIGKIISYSVDSITIMRSDSELVKMVPLVEPATSLSKDYLLETLISTGWKISTNGEDYRMDFGKNHQYGLRSEPYQAVSHGFIKWPTSDLEMWSIEKYENHFILIHTIHQTEMTINLIKSANENEIHTDSYWYGHKKDLTYKRIASISGTKKQEMKDILTSKKWFLKDFDTTFANAFILPEYVNDISDSIISIYDLQKLELSYVFKPDGQFLKYVNGQLKENKTWSLSNDGIYIWLDDQPTIEYLKIEHIENDELIVNRVEDVMLIGEWRAQSYQIRQVLK
;
A
#
# COMPACT_ATOMS: atom_id res chain seq x y z
N MET A 1 -9.54 45.63 -48.15
CA MET A 1 -10.51 44.83 -47.36
C MET A 1 -10.58 43.36 -47.76
N LYS A 2 -10.93 42.97 -49.01
CA LYS A 2 -11.07 41.54 -49.40
C LYS A 2 -9.83 40.66 -49.12
N LYS A 3 -8.61 41.19 -49.31
CA LYS A 3 -7.35 40.47 -49.04
C LYS A 3 -7.06 40.26 -47.53
N VAL A 4 -7.56 41.14 -46.66
CA VAL A 4 -7.38 41.06 -45.20
C VAL A 4 -8.31 40.01 -44.61
N ILE A 5 -9.56 39.94 -45.09
CA ILE A 5 -10.53 38.91 -44.70
C ILE A 5 -10.05 37.52 -45.12
N LEU A 6 -9.47 37.38 -46.32
CA LEU A 6 -8.90 36.11 -46.79
C LEU A 6 -7.71 35.66 -45.90
N LEU A 7 -6.88 36.59 -45.45
CA LEU A 7 -5.75 36.31 -44.56
C LEU A 7 -6.23 35.88 -43.17
N ILE A 8 -7.27 36.53 -42.62
CA ILE A 8 -7.87 36.15 -41.34
C ILE A 8 -8.51 34.76 -41.42
N ILE A 9 -9.23 34.46 -42.50
CA ILE A 9 -9.80 33.13 -42.73
C ILE A 9 -8.70 32.08 -42.89
N LEU A 10 -7.62 32.38 -43.62
CA LEU A 10 -6.47 31.49 -43.75
C LEU A 10 -5.73 31.30 -42.42
N VAL A 11 -5.59 32.33 -41.58
CA VAL A 11 -4.97 32.19 -40.25
C VAL A 11 -5.86 31.39 -39.31
N ILE A 12 -7.20 31.57 -39.37
CA ILE A 12 -8.15 30.78 -38.58
C ILE A 12 -8.14 29.32 -39.05
N ILE A 13 -8.24 29.06 -40.35
CA ILE A 13 -8.17 27.71 -40.92
C ILE A 13 -6.81 27.07 -40.64
N TYR A 14 -5.70 27.79 -40.79
CA TYR A 14 -4.35 27.27 -40.51
C TYR A 14 -4.11 27.04 -39.02
N SER A 15 -4.75 27.83 -38.13
CA SER A 15 -4.76 27.56 -36.68
C SER A 15 -5.62 26.35 -36.32
N SER A 16 -6.70 26.09 -37.06
CA SER A 16 -7.54 24.88 -36.91
C SER A 16 -6.87 23.62 -37.46
N PHE A 17 -6.03 23.73 -38.50
CA PHE A 17 -5.31 22.59 -39.08
C PHE A 17 -4.02 22.21 -38.34
N LYS A 18 -3.53 23.03 -37.38
CA LYS A 18 -2.28 22.77 -36.64
C LYS A 18 -2.44 22.18 -35.24
N ASN A 19 -3.66 21.96 -34.75
CA ASN A 19 -3.90 21.27 -33.48
C ASN A 19 -4.54 19.89 -33.71
N LYS A 20 -3.81 18.99 -34.36
CA LYS A 20 -4.22 17.58 -34.47
C LYS A 20 -4.11 16.78 -33.17
N ASN A 21 -3.43 17.31 -32.15
CA ASN A 21 -3.33 16.68 -30.83
C ASN A 21 -3.74 17.69 -29.75
N ASN A 22 -5.03 17.77 -29.43
CA ASN A 22 -5.53 18.59 -28.31
C ASN A 22 -5.26 17.96 -26.93
N VAL A 23 -4.47 16.88 -26.87
CA VAL A 23 -4.01 16.36 -25.58
C VAL A 23 -2.90 17.26 -25.05
N PRO A 24 -3.02 17.71 -23.79
CA PRO A 24 -2.06 18.59 -23.15
C PRO A 24 -0.75 17.84 -23.00
N LYS A 25 0.32 18.54 -23.34
CA LYS A 25 1.68 18.01 -23.30
C LYS A 25 2.10 17.72 -21.86
N GLY A 26 3.03 16.79 -21.73
CA GLY A 26 3.63 16.42 -20.46
C GLY A 26 3.05 15.14 -19.87
N PRO A 27 3.45 14.81 -18.63
CA PRO A 27 3.12 13.55 -17.99
C PRO A 27 1.74 13.57 -17.30
N TRP A 28 0.99 12.52 -17.56
CA TRP A 28 -0.32 12.21 -16.98
C TRP A 28 -0.28 10.82 -16.37
N ILE A 29 -1.05 10.57 -15.32
CA ILE A 29 -1.15 9.25 -14.68
C ILE A 29 -2.59 8.78 -14.66
N ILE A 30 -2.79 7.50 -14.98
CA ILE A 30 -4.09 6.84 -14.88
C ILE A 30 -4.39 6.56 -13.41
N VAL A 31 -5.53 7.08 -12.93
CA VAL A 31 -5.99 7.01 -11.53
C VAL A 31 -7.32 6.26 -11.36
N SER A 32 -7.87 5.70 -12.43
CA SER A 32 -9.01 4.79 -12.38
C SER A 32 -8.76 3.51 -13.18
N GLY A 33 -9.55 2.47 -12.89
CA GLY A 33 -9.43 1.16 -13.52
C GLY A 33 -8.32 0.30 -12.92
N THR A 34 -8.58 -0.98 -12.68
CA THR A 34 -7.68 -1.87 -11.94
C THR A 34 -6.41 -2.23 -12.71
N ASN A 35 -6.51 -2.44 -14.03
CA ASN A 35 -5.39 -2.96 -14.84
C ASN A 35 -4.43 -1.87 -15.37
N MET A 36 -4.90 -0.63 -15.46
CA MET A 36 -4.14 0.50 -16.01
C MET A 36 -3.76 1.55 -14.96
N ALA A 37 -4.28 1.45 -13.73
CA ALA A 37 -3.87 2.31 -12.63
C ALA A 37 -2.34 2.32 -12.47
N GLY A 38 -1.78 3.51 -12.27
CA GLY A 38 -0.34 3.70 -12.10
C GLY A 38 0.46 3.75 -13.40
N LEU A 39 -0.20 3.69 -14.56
CA LEU A 39 0.45 3.92 -15.85
C LEU A 39 0.60 5.43 -16.09
N ILE A 40 1.84 5.87 -16.26
CA ILE A 40 2.18 7.23 -16.68
C ILE A 40 2.20 7.28 -18.20
N TRP A 41 1.51 8.27 -18.76
CA TRP A 41 1.51 8.65 -20.16
C TRP A 41 2.02 10.07 -20.31
N ASP A 42 3.20 10.19 -20.91
CA ASP A 42 3.88 11.45 -21.15
C ASP A 42 3.80 11.81 -22.63
N PHE A 43 2.88 12.74 -22.91
CA PHE A 43 2.56 13.17 -24.25
C PHE A 43 3.57 14.22 -24.72
N LYS A 44 4.38 13.83 -25.70
CA LYS A 44 5.34 14.72 -26.36
C LYS A 44 4.91 14.97 -27.81
N ASN A 45 5.64 15.82 -28.52
CA ASN A 45 5.32 16.15 -29.90
C ASN A 45 5.49 14.91 -30.80
N GLY A 46 4.39 14.25 -31.15
CA GLY A 46 4.34 13.13 -32.10
C GLY A 46 4.58 11.74 -31.51
N TYR A 47 4.84 11.62 -30.20
CA TYR A 47 4.99 10.33 -29.53
C TYR A 47 4.53 10.38 -28.07
N LEU A 48 4.16 9.21 -27.55
CA LEU A 48 3.72 8.95 -26.20
C LEU A 48 4.76 8.07 -25.50
N LYS A 49 5.29 8.54 -24.37
CA LYS A 49 6.07 7.72 -23.45
C LYS A 49 5.15 7.09 -22.41
N ALA A 50 5.19 5.77 -22.28
CA ALA A 50 4.39 5.05 -21.30
C ALA A 50 5.28 4.27 -20.33
N LYS A 51 5.07 4.46 -19.03
CA LYS A 51 5.76 3.72 -17.96
C LYS A 51 4.76 3.26 -16.91
N LYS A 52 4.76 1.97 -16.58
CA LYS A 52 4.02 1.45 -15.42
C LYS A 52 4.87 1.61 -14.16
N ILE A 53 4.33 2.26 -13.15
CA ILE A 53 4.99 2.39 -11.84
C ILE A 53 5.15 1.01 -11.20
N GLY A 54 6.35 0.69 -10.70
CA GLY A 54 6.70 -0.65 -10.21
C GLY A 54 6.72 -1.74 -11.30
N GLY A 55 6.89 -1.35 -12.57
CA GLY A 55 6.84 -2.26 -13.72
C GLY A 55 7.98 -2.06 -14.74
N GLY A 56 7.88 -2.77 -15.87
CA GLY A 56 8.91 -2.87 -16.93
C GLY A 56 9.33 -1.56 -17.61
N PRO A 57 10.11 -1.65 -18.70
CA PRO A 57 10.77 -0.49 -19.31
C PRO A 57 9.76 0.56 -19.80
N THR A 58 10.21 1.81 -19.84
CA THR A 58 9.47 2.88 -20.54
C THR A 58 9.40 2.55 -22.02
N ASN A 59 8.19 2.51 -22.57
CA ASN A 59 7.96 2.27 -23.99
C ASN A 59 7.55 3.57 -24.69
N GLU A 60 7.90 3.68 -25.97
CA GLU A 60 7.55 4.82 -26.82
C GLU A 60 6.58 4.38 -27.92
N PHE A 61 5.50 5.13 -28.10
CA PHE A 61 4.45 4.86 -29.08
C PHE A 61 4.20 6.08 -29.95
N GLY A 62 3.85 5.85 -31.22
CA GLY A 62 3.07 6.84 -31.96
C GLY A 62 1.70 6.98 -31.31
N TYR A 63 1.11 8.17 -31.35
CA TYR A 63 -0.28 8.36 -30.93
C TYR A 63 -0.99 9.35 -31.84
N ASP A 64 -2.30 9.17 -31.99
CA ASP A 64 -3.16 10.06 -32.77
C ASP A 64 -4.58 10.10 -32.21
N ILE A 65 -5.21 11.26 -32.31
CA ILE A 65 -6.61 11.48 -31.93
C ILE A 65 -7.35 11.98 -33.15
N ASN A 66 -8.36 11.22 -33.57
CA ASN A 66 -9.13 11.61 -34.74
C ASN A 66 -10.22 12.63 -34.39
N GLU A 67 -10.92 13.11 -35.42
CA GLU A 67 -12.00 14.10 -35.31
C GLU A 67 -13.21 13.64 -34.47
N LYS A 68 -13.33 12.33 -34.18
CA LYS A 68 -14.35 11.75 -33.31
C LYS A 68 -13.90 11.64 -31.85
N ASN A 69 -12.74 12.20 -31.50
CA ASN A 69 -12.08 12.07 -30.20
C ASN A 69 -11.69 10.62 -29.86
N GLU A 70 -11.49 9.76 -30.85
CA GLU A 70 -11.01 8.40 -30.63
C GLU A 70 -9.48 8.45 -30.50
N PHE A 71 -8.97 7.91 -29.38
CA PHE A 71 -7.55 7.90 -29.03
C PHE A 71 -6.91 6.58 -29.41
N TYR A 72 -5.78 6.65 -30.13
CA TYR A 72 -5.09 5.48 -30.62
C TYR A 72 -3.59 5.55 -30.34
N ILE A 73 -3.00 4.36 -30.20
CA ILE A 73 -1.55 4.17 -30.10
C ILE A 73 -1.04 3.27 -31.22
N GLU A 74 0.23 3.44 -31.58
CA GLU A 74 0.92 2.66 -32.60
C GLU A 74 2.29 2.21 -32.07
N PHE A 75 2.52 0.89 -32.08
CA PHE A 75 3.82 0.29 -31.82
C PHE A 75 4.59 0.21 -33.14
N GLN A 76 5.92 0.30 -33.09
CA GLN A 76 6.76 0.26 -34.29
C GLN A 76 6.41 -0.95 -35.17
N ASN A 77 5.97 -0.70 -36.41
CA ASN A 77 5.56 -1.69 -37.40
C ASN A 77 4.28 -2.49 -37.07
N GLU A 78 3.45 -2.03 -36.14
CA GLU A 78 2.15 -2.63 -35.82
C GLU A 78 0.98 -1.79 -36.31
N LYS A 79 -0.19 -2.43 -36.43
CA LYS A 79 -1.43 -1.74 -36.75
C LYS A 79 -1.83 -0.83 -35.57
N ARG A 80 -2.16 0.43 -35.88
CA ARG A 80 -2.79 1.39 -34.96
C ARG A 80 -3.92 0.74 -34.16
N GLN A 81 -3.83 0.81 -32.83
CA GLN A 81 -4.81 0.23 -31.89
C GLN A 81 -5.66 1.32 -31.25
N LEU A 82 -6.99 1.12 -31.22
CA LEU A 82 -7.92 2.00 -30.51
C LEU A 82 -7.82 1.73 -29.02
N ILE A 83 -7.53 2.78 -28.24
CA ILE A 83 -7.56 2.70 -26.78
C ILE A 83 -8.96 2.98 -26.26
N GLY A 84 -9.65 3.97 -26.82
CA GLY A 84 -11.00 4.37 -26.44
C GLY A 84 -11.37 5.75 -26.97
N LYS A 85 -12.53 6.27 -26.55
CA LYS A 85 -13.02 7.60 -26.92
C LYS A 85 -12.84 8.58 -25.76
N ILE A 86 -12.21 9.72 -26.00
CA ILE A 86 -12.13 10.81 -25.03
C ILE A 86 -13.52 11.43 -24.90
N ILE A 87 -14.11 11.30 -23.72
CA ILE A 87 -15.47 11.81 -23.41
C ILE A 87 -15.43 13.11 -22.60
N SER A 88 -14.32 13.37 -21.89
CA SER A 88 -14.12 14.61 -21.14
C SER A 88 -12.64 14.98 -21.12
N TYR A 89 -12.37 16.28 -21.21
CA TYR A 89 -11.05 16.85 -21.25
C TYR A 89 -11.02 18.21 -20.54
N SER A 90 -10.15 18.36 -19.54
CA SER A 90 -9.85 19.61 -18.84
C SER A 90 -8.37 19.73 -18.51
N VAL A 91 -7.96 20.88 -17.99
CA VAL A 91 -6.59 21.08 -17.47
C VAL A 91 -6.25 20.13 -16.31
N ASP A 92 -7.26 19.65 -15.58
CA ASP A 92 -7.09 18.82 -14.39
C ASP A 92 -7.31 17.32 -14.64
N SER A 93 -7.95 16.95 -15.75
CA SER A 93 -8.26 15.54 -16.01
C SER A 93 -8.58 15.23 -17.48
N ILE A 94 -8.29 13.99 -17.88
CA ILE A 94 -8.75 13.38 -19.14
C ILE A 94 -9.57 12.14 -18.79
N THR A 95 -10.73 11.96 -19.40
CA THR A 95 -11.54 10.74 -19.25
C THR A 95 -11.73 10.06 -20.60
N ILE A 96 -11.34 8.79 -20.67
CA ILE A 96 -11.41 7.93 -21.85
C ILE A 96 -12.40 6.80 -21.55
N MET A 97 -13.39 6.63 -22.42
CA MET A 97 -14.32 5.52 -22.42
C MET A 97 -13.77 4.42 -23.33
N ARG A 98 -13.41 3.26 -22.75
CA ARG A 98 -12.86 2.12 -23.50
C ARG A 98 -13.95 1.16 -23.99
N SER A 99 -15.02 1.05 -23.21
CA SER A 99 -16.24 0.30 -23.51
C SER A 99 -17.42 0.98 -22.80
N ASP A 100 -18.64 0.47 -23.00
CA ASP A 100 -19.83 0.97 -22.31
C ASP A 100 -19.77 0.84 -20.78
N SER A 101 -18.83 0.04 -20.25
CA SER A 101 -18.66 -0.22 -18.81
C SER A 101 -17.31 0.19 -18.22
N GLU A 102 -16.37 0.70 -19.04
CA GLU A 102 -15.00 1.01 -18.59
C GLU A 102 -14.63 2.47 -18.85
N LEU A 103 -14.37 3.21 -17.76
CA LEU A 103 -13.86 4.57 -17.77
C LEU A 103 -12.44 4.64 -17.19
N VAL A 104 -11.53 5.18 -18.00
CA VAL A 104 -10.15 5.48 -17.62
C VAL A 104 -10.02 6.99 -17.41
N LYS A 105 -9.70 7.37 -16.19
CA LYS A 105 -9.47 8.74 -15.76
C LYS A 105 -7.99 8.96 -15.55
N MET A 106 -7.49 10.04 -16.13
CA MET A 106 -6.12 10.49 -16.02
C MET A 106 -6.10 11.86 -15.37
N VAL A 107 -5.04 12.13 -14.61
CA VAL A 107 -4.75 13.44 -14.03
C VAL A 107 -3.32 13.84 -14.37
N PRO A 108 -2.99 15.14 -14.49
CA PRO A 108 -1.63 15.55 -14.76
C PRO A 108 -0.75 15.26 -13.54
N LEU A 109 0.53 14.97 -13.77
CA LEU A 109 1.49 14.98 -12.68
C LEU A 109 1.80 16.43 -12.29
N VAL A 110 1.89 16.68 -10.98
CA VAL A 110 2.23 18.00 -10.41
C VAL A 110 3.61 17.89 -9.80
N GLU A 111 4.50 18.81 -10.16
CA GLU A 111 5.85 18.82 -9.59
C GLU A 111 5.77 19.01 -8.06
N PRO A 112 6.38 18.11 -7.27
CA PRO A 112 6.36 18.19 -5.83
C PRO A 112 7.24 19.35 -5.35
N ALA A 113 6.77 20.08 -4.35
CA ALA A 113 7.59 21.02 -3.58
C ALA A 113 8.44 20.25 -2.55
N THR A 114 9.43 19.48 -3.02
CA THR A 114 10.38 18.78 -2.15
C THR A 114 11.79 18.75 -2.74
N SER A 115 12.81 18.88 -1.89
CA SER A 115 14.23 18.72 -2.25
C SER A 115 14.74 17.30 -2.02
N LEU A 116 13.90 16.39 -1.51
CA LEU A 116 14.31 15.04 -1.15
C LEU A 116 14.53 14.18 -2.40
N SER A 117 15.52 13.28 -2.34
CA SER A 117 15.74 12.28 -3.39
C SER A 117 14.76 11.11 -3.25
N LYS A 118 14.60 10.30 -4.32
CA LYS A 118 13.82 9.06 -4.27
C LYS A 118 14.33 8.16 -3.15
N ASP A 119 15.64 7.92 -3.12
CA ASP A 119 16.27 7.00 -2.17
C ASP A 119 16.11 7.51 -0.74
N TYR A 120 16.22 8.81 -0.51
CA TYR A 120 16.00 9.38 0.82
C TYR A 120 14.53 9.22 1.27
N LEU A 121 13.57 9.47 0.38
CA LEU A 121 12.15 9.25 0.67
C LEU A 121 11.85 7.77 0.96
N LEU A 122 12.43 6.87 0.16
CA LEU A 122 12.32 5.42 0.35
C LEU A 122 12.83 5.01 1.73
N GLU A 123 14.06 5.37 2.09
CA GLU A 123 14.64 5.06 3.40
C GLU A 123 13.83 5.69 4.55
N THR A 124 13.35 6.92 4.37
CA THR A 124 12.53 7.63 5.37
C THR A 124 11.21 6.90 5.61
N LEU A 125 10.53 6.46 4.55
CA LEU A 125 9.28 5.69 4.62
C LEU A 125 9.48 4.37 5.37
N ILE A 126 10.56 3.64 5.08
CA ILE A 126 10.85 2.33 5.70
C ILE A 126 11.33 2.45 7.14
N SER A 127 11.96 3.55 7.51
CA SER A 127 12.62 3.67 8.82
C SER A 127 11.66 3.71 10.02
N THR A 128 10.36 3.86 9.80
CA THR A 128 9.40 4.15 10.88
C THR A 128 7.96 3.89 10.45
N GLY A 129 7.05 3.84 11.43
CA GLY A 129 5.62 3.86 11.16
C GLY A 129 5.13 5.25 10.79
N TRP A 130 4.05 5.29 10.01
CA TRP A 130 3.40 6.51 9.55
C TRP A 130 1.94 6.52 9.97
N LYS A 131 1.48 7.67 10.42
CA LYS A 131 0.08 7.96 10.67
C LYS A 131 -0.50 8.60 9.42
N ILE A 132 -1.43 7.92 8.75
CA ILE A 132 -2.10 8.43 7.56
C ILE A 132 -3.42 9.04 8.00
N SER A 133 -3.50 10.36 7.85
CA SER A 133 -4.67 11.15 8.23
C SER A 133 -5.54 11.43 7.02
N THR A 134 -6.84 11.21 7.21
CA THR A 134 -7.89 11.58 6.27
C THR A 134 -9.04 12.24 7.03
N ASN A 135 -9.82 13.15 6.43
CA ASN A 135 -10.85 13.96 7.14
C ASN A 135 -11.74 13.13 8.11
N GLY A 136 -11.34 13.05 9.39
CA GLY A 136 -12.04 12.36 10.48
C GLY A 136 -11.43 11.06 10.99
N GLU A 137 -10.48 10.43 10.28
CA GLU A 137 -9.92 9.12 10.64
C GLU A 137 -8.41 9.07 10.44
N ASP A 138 -7.75 8.38 11.36
CA ASP A 138 -6.32 8.13 11.33
C ASP A 138 -6.06 6.63 11.40
N TYR A 139 -5.20 6.14 10.52
CA TYR A 139 -4.70 4.77 10.60
C TYR A 139 -3.19 4.76 10.50
N ARG A 140 -2.57 3.72 11.04
CA ARG A 140 -1.13 3.53 10.97
C ARG A 140 -0.78 2.66 9.77
N MET A 141 0.32 2.99 9.11
CA MET A 141 0.93 2.18 8.06
C MET A 141 2.44 2.07 8.31
N ASP A 142 2.97 0.84 8.22
CA ASP A 142 4.40 0.57 8.28
C ASP A 142 4.87 0.06 6.90
N PHE A 143 5.99 0.60 6.41
CA PHE A 143 6.56 0.25 5.11
C PHE A 143 7.79 -0.64 5.31
N GLY A 144 7.83 -1.80 4.65
CA GLY A 144 8.93 -2.77 4.70
C GLY A 144 9.64 -2.94 3.35
N LYS A 145 10.93 -3.32 3.37
CA LYS A 145 11.76 -3.53 2.15
C LYS A 145 11.58 -4.88 1.48
N ASN A 146 11.04 -5.88 2.19
CA ASN A 146 10.99 -7.26 1.69
C ASN A 146 9.60 -7.56 1.16
N HIS A 147 9.51 -8.12 -0.05
CA HIS A 147 8.24 -8.53 -0.64
C HIS A 147 8.26 -10.02 -0.96
N GLN A 148 7.12 -10.67 -0.71
CA GLN A 148 6.98 -12.13 -0.70
C GLN A 148 6.89 -12.72 -2.12
N TYR A 149 6.54 -11.92 -3.13
CA TYR A 149 6.35 -12.39 -4.50
C TYR A 149 7.54 -12.03 -5.38
N GLY A 150 8.44 -13.01 -5.57
CA GLY A 150 9.69 -12.91 -6.35
C GLY A 150 9.53 -12.74 -7.87
N LEU A 151 8.40 -12.23 -8.36
CA LEU A 151 8.09 -12.09 -9.80
C LEU A 151 8.05 -10.63 -10.29
N ARG A 152 8.33 -9.64 -9.45
CA ARG A 152 8.34 -8.22 -9.85
C ARG A 152 9.61 -7.52 -9.39
N SER A 153 10.15 -6.66 -10.25
CA SER A 153 11.31 -5.81 -9.98
C SER A 153 10.95 -4.66 -9.03
N GLU A 154 10.46 -5.00 -7.82
CA GLU A 154 9.68 -4.20 -6.85
C GLU A 154 8.16 -4.25 -7.15
N PRO A 155 7.34 -4.65 -6.15
CA PRO A 155 7.00 -3.71 -5.08
C PRO A 155 7.49 -4.17 -3.71
N TYR A 156 7.62 -3.22 -2.80
CA TYR A 156 7.90 -3.39 -1.37
C TYR A 156 6.62 -3.82 -0.62
N GLN A 157 6.74 -4.24 0.64
CA GLN A 157 5.59 -4.64 1.47
C GLN A 157 5.11 -3.50 2.36
N ALA A 158 3.80 -3.33 2.53
CA ALA A 158 3.21 -2.38 3.47
C ALA A 158 2.31 -3.12 4.47
N VAL A 159 2.10 -2.52 5.64
CA VAL A 159 1.23 -3.06 6.68
C VAL A 159 0.30 -1.96 7.18
N SER A 160 -0.97 -2.01 6.80
CA SER A 160 -2.00 -1.17 7.40
C SER A 160 -2.50 -1.76 8.72
N HIS A 161 -2.54 -0.92 9.77
CA HIS A 161 -3.03 -1.28 11.10
C HIS A 161 -4.45 -0.75 11.34
N GLY A 162 -5.40 -1.12 10.46
CA GLY A 162 -6.82 -0.71 10.54
C GLY A 162 -7.71 -1.67 11.35
N PHE A 163 -8.95 -1.24 11.64
CA PHE A 163 -9.95 -1.96 12.47
C PHE A 163 -10.42 -3.32 11.90
N ILE A 164 -10.15 -3.61 10.64
CA ILE A 164 -10.58 -4.85 9.96
C ILE A 164 -9.38 -5.32 9.13
N LYS A 165 -8.67 -6.34 9.61
CA LYS A 165 -7.65 -7.04 8.83
C LYS A 165 -8.38 -7.85 7.76
N TRP A 166 -8.38 -7.40 6.53
CA TRP A 166 -8.87 -8.24 5.43
C TRP A 166 -8.07 -9.55 5.44
N PRO A 167 -8.68 -10.72 5.17
CA PRO A 167 -7.97 -12.02 5.11
C PRO A 167 -6.80 -12.05 4.09
N THR A 168 -6.62 -10.98 3.33
CA THR A 168 -5.59 -10.77 2.31
C THR A 168 -4.64 -9.62 2.65
N SER A 169 -4.61 -9.12 3.89
CA SER A 169 -3.67 -8.06 4.32
C SER A 169 -2.20 -8.45 4.11
N ASP A 170 -1.94 -9.75 3.97
CA ASP A 170 -0.63 -10.32 3.65
C ASP A 170 -0.10 -9.90 2.27
N LEU A 171 -0.91 -9.18 1.48
CA LEU A 171 -0.65 -8.80 0.09
C LEU A 171 -0.61 -7.29 -0.14
N GLU A 172 -0.53 -6.49 0.92
CA GLU A 172 -0.35 -5.06 0.78
C GLU A 172 1.04 -4.74 0.23
N MET A 173 1.07 -4.18 -0.98
CA MET A 173 2.28 -3.84 -1.70
C MET A 173 2.38 -2.33 -1.80
N TRP A 174 3.61 -1.82 -1.87
CA TRP A 174 3.82 -0.42 -2.22
C TRP A 174 5.05 -0.20 -3.08
N SER A 175 5.10 0.94 -3.74
CA SER A 175 6.29 1.40 -4.45
C SER A 175 6.32 2.92 -4.44
N ILE A 176 7.51 3.49 -4.37
CA ILE A 176 7.73 4.90 -4.66
C ILE A 176 8.59 5.02 -5.90
N GLU A 177 8.15 5.84 -6.84
CA GLU A 177 8.84 6.05 -8.10
C GLU A 177 9.03 7.54 -8.39
N LYS A 178 10.15 7.83 -9.05
CA LYS A 178 10.44 9.15 -9.58
C LYS A 178 10.30 9.11 -11.10
N TYR A 179 9.39 9.91 -11.66
CA TYR A 179 9.26 10.11 -13.11
C TYR A 179 9.55 11.57 -13.44
N GLU A 180 10.68 11.81 -14.11
CA GLU A 180 11.25 13.16 -14.24
C GLU A 180 11.42 13.79 -12.84
N ASN A 181 10.70 14.88 -12.52
CA ASN A 181 10.74 15.51 -11.18
C ASN A 181 9.60 15.07 -10.24
N HIS A 182 8.72 14.17 -10.68
CA HIS A 182 7.50 13.82 -9.97
C HIS A 182 7.69 12.59 -9.09
N PHE A 183 7.23 12.66 -7.84
CA PHE A 183 7.21 11.52 -6.93
C PHE A 183 5.80 10.93 -6.81
N ILE A 184 5.71 9.62 -6.99
CA ILE A 184 4.45 8.88 -6.98
C ILE A 184 4.62 7.71 -6.03
N LEU A 185 3.78 7.65 -5.00
CA LEU A 185 3.65 6.53 -4.10
C LEU A 185 2.41 5.72 -4.48
N ILE A 186 2.57 4.46 -4.84
CA ILE A 186 1.47 3.53 -5.08
C ILE A 186 1.41 2.53 -3.94
N HIS A 187 0.21 2.28 -3.43
CA HIS A 187 -0.06 1.24 -2.44
C HIS A 187 -1.26 0.40 -2.89
N THR A 188 -1.23 -0.90 -2.64
CA THR A 188 -2.36 -1.79 -2.88
C THR A 188 -2.96 -2.23 -1.55
N ILE A 189 -4.22 -1.90 -1.27
CA ILE A 189 -4.92 -2.26 -0.02
C ILE A 189 -5.41 -3.71 -0.08
N HIS A 190 -5.77 -4.18 -1.27
CA HIS A 190 -6.17 -5.56 -1.59
C HIS A 190 -5.75 -5.81 -3.04
N GLN A 191 -5.55 -7.06 -3.48
CA GLN A 191 -4.92 -7.42 -4.78
C GLN A 191 -5.47 -6.63 -6.01
N THR A 192 -6.70 -6.14 -5.91
CA THR A 192 -7.43 -5.40 -6.94
C THR A 192 -7.54 -3.89 -6.69
N GLU A 193 -7.26 -3.44 -5.47
CA GLU A 193 -7.47 -2.06 -5.03
C GLU A 193 -6.14 -1.32 -4.94
N MET A 194 -5.97 -0.32 -5.81
CA MET A 194 -4.75 0.49 -5.87
C MET A 194 -5.06 1.93 -5.49
N THR A 195 -4.28 2.45 -4.56
CA THR A 195 -4.23 3.86 -4.21
C THR A 195 -3.02 4.50 -4.85
N ILE A 196 -3.24 5.57 -5.61
CA ILE A 196 -2.16 6.35 -6.24
C ILE A 196 -2.05 7.68 -5.50
N ASN A 197 -0.90 7.90 -4.88
CA ASN A 197 -0.61 9.09 -4.09
C ASN A 197 0.42 9.93 -4.84
N LEU A 198 -0.03 11.05 -5.40
CA LEU A 198 0.84 12.03 -6.03
C LEU A 198 1.38 12.94 -4.94
N ILE A 199 2.70 12.90 -4.71
CA ILE A 199 3.30 13.69 -3.64
C ILE A 199 3.28 15.17 -4.04
N LYS A 200 2.66 16.02 -3.21
CA LYS A 200 2.64 17.48 -3.36
C LYS A 200 3.83 18.13 -2.68
N SER A 201 4.15 17.65 -1.48
CA SER A 201 5.29 18.11 -0.69
C SER A 201 5.71 17.00 0.27
N ALA A 202 7.00 16.98 0.61
CA ALA A 202 7.55 16.01 1.52
C ALA A 202 8.74 16.59 2.27
N ASN A 203 8.81 16.30 3.56
CA ASN A 203 9.98 16.48 4.41
C ASN A 203 10.20 15.21 5.26
N GLU A 204 11.17 15.24 6.17
CA GLU A 204 11.54 14.11 7.04
C GLU A 204 10.45 13.64 8.02
N ASN A 205 9.40 14.45 8.23
CA ASN A 205 8.35 14.21 9.22
C ASN A 205 6.94 14.15 8.61
N GLU A 206 6.75 14.67 7.41
CA GLU A 206 5.42 14.79 6.82
C GLU A 206 5.45 14.70 5.29
N ILE A 207 4.49 13.98 4.71
CA ILE A 207 4.26 13.86 3.27
C ILE A 207 2.81 14.20 2.98
N HIS A 208 2.57 15.16 2.10
CA HIS A 208 1.25 15.57 1.66
C HIS A 208 0.99 15.06 0.25
N THR A 209 -0.16 14.43 0.02
CA THR A 209 -0.45 13.79 -1.26
C THR A 209 -1.83 14.13 -1.79
N ASP A 210 -1.94 14.26 -3.11
CA ASP A 210 -3.20 14.07 -3.83
C ASP A 210 -3.39 12.57 -4.05
N SER A 211 -4.36 11.97 -3.36
CA SER A 211 -4.54 10.52 -3.33
C SER A 211 -5.78 10.11 -4.12
N TYR A 212 -5.64 9.08 -4.93
CA TYR A 212 -6.71 8.60 -5.79
C TYR A 212 -7.00 7.12 -5.54
N TRP A 213 -8.28 6.80 -5.35
CA TRP A 213 -8.79 5.44 -5.19
C TRP A 213 -10.06 5.31 -6.03
N TYR A 214 -10.04 4.39 -7.02
CA TYR A 214 -11.12 4.22 -8.01
C TYR A 214 -11.63 5.53 -8.65
N GLY A 215 -10.73 6.48 -8.94
CA GLY A 215 -11.08 7.77 -9.55
C GLY A 215 -11.65 8.82 -8.58
N HIS A 216 -11.90 8.48 -7.32
CA HIS A 216 -12.15 9.42 -6.23
C HIS A 216 -10.84 10.07 -5.80
N LYS A 217 -10.89 11.36 -5.46
CA LYS A 217 -9.74 12.14 -5.01
C LYS A 217 -9.90 12.48 -3.53
N LYS A 218 -8.85 12.29 -2.74
CA LYS A 218 -8.78 12.71 -1.34
C LYS A 218 -7.37 13.18 -1.02
N ASP A 219 -7.25 14.29 -0.30
CA ASP A 219 -5.97 14.69 0.27
C ASP A 219 -5.63 13.75 1.43
N LEU A 220 -4.41 13.22 1.44
CA LEU A 220 -3.88 12.46 2.56
C LEU A 220 -2.61 13.13 3.07
N THR A 221 -2.42 13.04 4.38
CA THR A 221 -1.19 13.47 5.03
C THR A 221 -0.61 12.29 5.78
N TYR A 222 0.63 11.93 5.45
CA TYR A 222 1.42 10.94 6.16
C TYR A 222 2.26 11.70 7.18
N LYS A 223 2.00 11.46 8.46
CA LYS A 223 2.79 12.02 9.57
C LYS A 223 3.67 10.94 10.16
N ARG A 224 4.96 11.22 10.25
CA ARG A 224 5.93 10.32 10.87
C ARG A 224 5.52 10.07 12.33
N ILE A 225 5.43 8.80 12.71
CA ILE A 225 5.25 8.43 14.11
C ILE A 225 6.58 8.65 14.83
N ALA A 226 6.52 9.34 15.96
CA ALA A 226 7.71 9.64 16.76
C ALA A 226 8.26 8.37 17.42
N SER A 227 9.57 8.18 17.31
CA SER A 227 10.26 7.11 18.04
C SER A 227 10.25 7.37 19.54
N ILE A 228 10.11 6.31 20.34
CA ILE A 228 10.41 6.39 21.77
C ILE A 228 11.92 6.54 21.99
N SER A 229 12.31 7.03 23.17
CA SER A 229 13.72 7.20 23.51
C SER A 229 14.46 5.85 23.50
N GLY A 230 15.77 5.89 23.18
CA GLY A 230 16.60 4.68 23.17
C GLY A 230 16.61 3.94 24.51
N THR A 231 16.62 4.68 25.62
CA THR A 231 16.52 4.12 26.98
C THR A 231 15.20 3.38 27.17
N LYS A 232 14.05 4.00 26.86
CA LYS A 232 12.74 3.35 26.99
C LYS A 232 12.62 2.12 26.09
N LYS A 233 13.16 2.21 24.86
CA LYS A 233 13.20 1.08 23.92
C LYS A 233 14.01 -0.09 24.49
N GLN A 234 15.13 0.20 25.15
CA GLN A 234 15.95 -0.81 25.79
C GLN A 234 15.27 -1.40 27.03
N GLU A 235 14.67 -0.58 27.90
CA GLU A 235 13.89 -1.04 29.05
C GLU A 235 12.79 -2.04 28.63
N MET A 236 12.05 -1.73 27.56
CA MET A 236 11.04 -2.64 27.02
C MET A 236 11.65 -3.96 26.52
N LYS A 237 12.81 -3.91 25.86
CA LYS A 237 13.52 -5.12 25.43
C LYS A 237 14.01 -5.95 26.62
N ASP A 238 14.52 -5.29 27.66
CA ASP A 238 15.02 -5.96 28.86
C ASP A 238 13.86 -6.67 29.57
N ILE A 239 12.69 -6.02 29.69
CA ILE A 239 11.47 -6.64 30.23
C ILE A 239 11.10 -7.88 29.38
N LEU A 240 10.96 -7.72 28.06
CA LEU A 240 10.58 -8.80 27.14
C LEU A 240 11.53 -10.00 27.21
N THR A 241 12.84 -9.76 27.38
CA THR A 241 13.87 -10.80 27.32
C THR A 241 14.28 -11.37 28.68
N SER A 242 13.83 -10.76 29.78
CA SER A 242 14.18 -11.18 31.14
C SER A 242 13.61 -12.54 31.54
N LYS A 243 12.56 -13.01 30.87
CA LYS A 243 11.83 -14.22 31.25
C LYS A 243 11.07 -14.90 30.12
N LYS A 244 10.61 -16.10 30.44
CA LYS A 244 9.61 -16.85 29.67
C LYS A 244 8.22 -16.35 30.05
N TRP A 245 7.41 -16.02 29.05
CA TRP A 245 6.05 -15.54 29.19
C TRP A 245 5.07 -16.69 29.03
N PHE A 246 4.07 -16.80 29.89
CA PHE A 246 3.07 -17.88 29.86
C PHE A 246 1.68 -17.32 29.63
N LEU A 247 1.01 -17.76 28.58
CA LEU A 247 -0.36 -17.34 28.34
C LEU A 247 -1.26 -17.69 29.53
N LYS A 248 -2.07 -16.73 29.97
CA LYS A 248 -2.98 -16.90 31.12
C LYS A 248 -4.46 -16.79 30.75
N ASP A 249 -4.83 -15.83 29.91
CA ASP A 249 -6.23 -15.54 29.59
C ASP A 249 -6.40 -14.96 28.17
N PHE A 250 -7.63 -15.03 27.65
CA PHE A 250 -8.07 -14.43 26.39
C PHE A 250 -9.33 -13.58 26.63
N ASP A 251 -9.41 -12.41 26.00
CA ASP A 251 -10.68 -11.73 25.87
C ASP A 251 -11.43 -12.34 24.68
N THR A 252 -12.48 -13.10 24.98
CA THR A 252 -13.24 -13.91 24.03
C THR A 252 -14.53 -13.24 23.58
N THR A 253 -14.66 -11.93 23.81
CA THR A 253 -15.91 -11.18 23.58
C THR A 253 -16.50 -11.35 22.17
N PHE A 254 -15.76 -11.90 21.18
CA PHE A 254 -16.20 -12.03 19.79
C PHE A 254 -16.01 -13.41 19.09
N ALA A 255 -15.50 -14.48 19.74
CA ALA A 255 -15.38 -15.82 19.12
C ALA A 255 -15.77 -16.97 20.05
N ASN A 256 -16.30 -18.06 19.48
CA ASN A 256 -16.58 -19.33 20.16
C ASN A 256 -15.60 -20.46 19.78
N ALA A 257 -14.71 -20.26 18.80
CA ALA A 257 -13.76 -21.26 18.31
C ALA A 257 -12.56 -20.61 17.61
N PHE A 258 -11.37 -21.21 17.74
CA PHE A 258 -10.15 -20.79 17.03
C PHE A 258 -9.71 -21.89 16.05
N ILE A 259 -9.27 -21.50 14.86
CA ILE A 259 -8.42 -22.34 14.01
C ILE A 259 -7.01 -21.79 14.17
N LEU A 260 -6.13 -22.58 14.76
CA LEU A 260 -4.71 -22.29 14.76
C LEU A 260 -4.06 -23.17 13.67
N PRO A 261 -3.62 -22.62 12.52
CA PRO A 261 -3.15 -23.40 11.37
C PRO A 261 -1.91 -24.27 11.66
N GLU A 262 -1.11 -23.85 12.64
CA GLU A 262 0.02 -24.58 13.25
C GLU A 262 -0.41 -25.81 14.09
N TYR A 263 -1.73 -26.03 14.15
CA TYR A 263 -2.54 -27.16 14.61
C TYR A 263 -2.04 -28.55 14.21
N VAL A 264 -2.15 -28.85 12.91
CA VAL A 264 -2.22 -30.24 12.42
C VAL A 264 -1.99 -30.31 10.90
N ASN A 265 -1.46 -31.45 10.45
CA ASN A 265 -1.21 -31.84 9.06
C ASN A 265 -2.46 -32.18 8.21
N ASP A 266 -3.68 -32.08 8.75
CA ASP A 266 -4.92 -32.48 8.05
C ASP A 266 -6.15 -31.65 8.51
N ILE A 267 -7.02 -31.26 7.58
CA ILE A 267 -7.98 -30.13 7.73
C ILE A 267 -9.29 -30.51 8.46
N SER A 268 -9.63 -31.79 8.61
CA SER A 268 -10.91 -32.22 9.20
C SER A 268 -10.98 -32.16 10.73
N ASP A 269 -9.87 -31.96 11.44
CA ASP A 269 -9.77 -31.92 12.91
C ASP A 269 -9.56 -30.51 13.47
N SER A 270 -9.77 -29.48 12.65
CA SER A 270 -9.16 -28.15 12.77
C SER A 270 -9.83 -27.14 13.72
N ILE A 271 -10.77 -27.56 14.56
CA ILE A 271 -11.48 -26.66 15.48
C ILE A 271 -11.11 -26.99 16.92
N ILE A 272 -10.17 -26.24 17.48
CA ILE A 272 -9.91 -26.26 18.93
C ILE A 272 -10.87 -25.27 19.56
N SER A 273 -11.71 -25.76 20.47
CA SER A 273 -12.57 -24.88 21.25
C SER A 273 -11.70 -23.96 22.13
N ILE A 274 -12.17 -22.75 22.40
CA ILE A 274 -11.51 -21.83 23.33
C ILE A 274 -11.19 -22.51 24.67
N TYR A 275 -12.10 -23.38 25.11
CA TYR A 275 -11.96 -24.16 26.34
C TYR A 275 -10.79 -25.16 26.29
N ASP A 276 -10.52 -25.76 25.13
CA ASP A 276 -9.38 -26.67 24.96
C ASP A 276 -8.07 -25.92 24.81
N LEU A 277 -8.10 -24.72 24.23
CA LEU A 277 -6.96 -23.83 24.10
C LEU A 277 -6.49 -23.31 25.48
N GLN A 278 -7.43 -23.02 26.39
CA GLN A 278 -7.15 -22.69 27.80
C GLN A 278 -6.48 -23.82 28.59
N LYS A 279 -6.58 -25.08 28.15
CA LYS A 279 -5.94 -26.22 28.81
C LYS A 279 -4.47 -26.41 28.38
N LEU A 280 -4.04 -25.72 27.33
CA LEU A 280 -2.68 -25.82 26.82
C LEU A 280 -1.74 -24.92 27.62
N GLU A 281 -0.55 -25.43 27.95
CA GLU A 281 0.54 -24.60 28.47
C GLU A 281 1.23 -23.92 27.27
N LEU A 282 0.76 -22.73 26.92
CA LEU A 282 1.35 -21.89 25.88
C LEU A 282 2.35 -20.93 26.47
N SER A 283 3.55 -20.88 25.91
CA SER A 283 4.60 -19.99 26.39
C SER A 283 5.52 -19.45 25.31
N TYR A 284 6.05 -18.27 25.56
CA TYR A 284 6.78 -17.44 24.61
C TYR A 284 8.09 -16.98 25.22
N VAL A 285 9.17 -17.01 24.44
CA VAL A 285 10.50 -16.55 24.86
C VAL A 285 11.03 -15.59 23.82
N PHE A 286 11.25 -14.33 24.23
CA PHE A 286 11.98 -13.34 23.44
C PHE A 286 13.44 -13.38 23.89
N LYS A 287 14.35 -13.67 22.96
CA LYS A 287 15.78 -13.68 23.27
C LYS A 287 16.44 -12.34 22.93
N PRO A 288 17.50 -11.94 23.66
CA PRO A 288 18.26 -10.71 23.37
C PRO A 288 18.90 -10.67 21.99
N ASP A 289 19.16 -11.84 21.38
CA ASP A 289 19.72 -11.98 20.03
C ASP A 289 18.68 -11.76 18.92
N GLY A 290 17.42 -11.49 19.27
CA GLY A 290 16.33 -11.31 18.32
C GLY A 290 15.60 -12.59 17.95
N GLN A 291 15.87 -13.73 18.60
CA GLN A 291 15.09 -14.95 18.39
C GLN A 291 13.80 -14.98 19.23
N PHE A 292 12.69 -15.40 18.63
CA PHE A 292 11.41 -15.65 19.27
C PHE A 292 11.07 -17.13 19.23
N LEU A 293 10.71 -17.69 20.38
CA LEU A 293 10.35 -19.10 20.51
C LEU A 293 8.97 -19.23 21.12
N LYS A 294 8.15 -20.12 20.54
CA LYS A 294 6.83 -20.49 21.08
C LYS A 294 6.82 -21.97 21.43
N TYR A 295 6.34 -22.26 22.62
CA TYR A 295 6.19 -23.62 23.15
C TYR A 295 4.73 -23.92 23.45
N VAL A 296 4.33 -25.15 23.17
CA VAL A 296 3.00 -25.70 23.47
C VAL A 296 3.20 -26.99 24.26
N ASN A 297 2.75 -27.02 25.51
CA ASN A 297 2.96 -28.15 26.44
C ASN A 297 4.45 -28.56 26.52
N GLY A 298 5.32 -27.57 26.60
CA GLY A 298 6.78 -27.76 26.64
C GLY A 298 7.46 -28.12 25.32
N GLN A 299 6.71 -28.40 24.24
CA GLN A 299 7.28 -28.66 22.92
C GLN A 299 7.45 -27.37 22.12
N LEU A 300 8.64 -27.16 21.55
CA LEU A 300 8.88 -26.04 20.63
C LEU A 300 8.01 -26.22 19.38
N LYS A 301 7.18 -25.23 19.07
CA LYS A 301 6.33 -25.21 17.87
C LYS A 301 6.76 -24.17 16.86
N GLU A 302 7.28 -23.04 17.33
CA GLU A 302 7.63 -21.92 16.47
C GLU A 302 9.00 -21.36 16.86
N ASN A 303 9.79 -21.01 15.85
CA ASN A 303 11.09 -20.39 16.00
C ASN A 303 11.24 -19.34 14.89
N LYS A 304 11.10 -18.08 15.26
CA LYS A 304 11.17 -16.91 14.37
C LYS A 304 12.16 -15.89 14.89
N THR A 305 12.34 -14.81 14.15
CA THR A 305 12.96 -13.59 14.66
C THR A 305 11.92 -12.67 15.29
N TRP A 306 12.35 -11.69 16.08
CA TRP A 306 11.50 -10.62 16.54
C TRP A 306 12.22 -9.27 16.60
N SER A 307 11.44 -8.20 16.47
CA SER A 307 11.92 -6.84 16.71
C SER A 307 10.84 -5.96 17.31
N LEU A 308 11.26 -4.87 17.98
CA LEU A 308 10.35 -3.86 18.50
C LEU A 308 10.28 -2.69 17.53
N SER A 309 9.06 -2.30 17.16
CA SER A 309 8.78 -1.06 16.43
C SER A 309 9.41 0.16 17.11
N ASN A 310 9.69 1.21 16.33
CA ASN A 310 10.44 2.38 16.82
C ASN A 310 9.68 3.21 17.85
N ASP A 311 8.37 3.13 17.87
CA ASP A 311 7.50 3.77 18.86
C ASP A 311 7.10 2.83 20.01
N GLY A 312 7.55 1.57 19.98
CA GLY A 312 7.33 0.60 21.05
C GLY A 312 5.90 0.06 21.14
N ILE A 313 5.05 0.29 20.13
CA ILE A 313 3.65 -0.17 20.15
C ILE A 313 3.51 -1.59 19.61
N TYR A 314 4.39 -2.02 18.71
CA TYR A 314 4.32 -3.34 18.07
C TYR A 314 5.60 -4.16 18.27
N ILE A 315 5.40 -5.46 18.48
CA ILE A 315 6.42 -6.51 18.36
C ILE A 315 6.20 -7.18 17.01
N TRP A 316 7.20 -7.11 16.14
CA TRP A 316 7.22 -7.81 14.86
C TRP A 316 7.79 -9.20 15.07
N LEU A 317 7.14 -10.23 14.52
CA LEU A 317 7.59 -11.61 14.52
C LEU A 317 7.86 -11.99 13.05
N ASP A 318 9.07 -12.52 12.79
CA ASP A 318 9.62 -12.89 11.48
C ASP A 318 10.30 -11.78 10.66
N ASP A 319 11.25 -12.23 9.81
CA ASP A 319 11.95 -11.44 8.79
C ASP A 319 11.38 -11.70 7.37
N GLN A 320 10.54 -12.74 7.20
CA GLN A 320 9.90 -13.23 5.94
C GLN A 320 8.60 -14.05 6.24
N PRO A 321 7.84 -14.52 5.24
CA PRO A 321 6.67 -13.91 4.63
C PRO A 321 5.32 -14.21 5.35
N THR A 322 5.13 -13.85 6.62
CA THR A 322 3.79 -13.56 7.18
C THR A 322 3.91 -12.35 8.11
N ILE A 323 3.08 -11.32 7.93
CA ILE A 323 3.14 -10.08 8.71
C ILE A 323 2.53 -10.36 10.09
N GLU A 324 3.26 -11.12 10.89
CA GLU A 324 2.84 -11.43 12.24
C GLU A 324 3.38 -10.35 13.18
N TYR A 325 2.45 -9.67 13.84
CA TYR A 325 2.77 -8.70 14.85
C TYR A 325 1.86 -8.84 16.06
N LEU A 326 2.39 -8.37 17.19
CA LEU A 326 1.65 -8.21 18.44
C LEU A 326 1.60 -6.72 18.75
N LYS A 327 0.40 -6.15 18.89
CA LYS A 327 0.22 -4.79 19.35
C LYS A 327 0.26 -4.77 20.87
N ILE A 328 1.24 -4.13 21.47
CA ILE A 328 1.36 -3.93 22.92
C ILE A 328 0.30 -2.92 23.36
N GLU A 329 -0.66 -3.37 24.17
CA GLU A 329 -1.60 -2.50 24.87
C GLU A 329 -1.04 -2.11 26.25
N HIS A 330 -0.29 -3.03 26.88
CA HIS A 330 0.33 -2.80 28.19
C HIS A 330 1.57 -3.67 28.35
N ILE A 331 2.63 -3.12 28.98
CA ILE A 331 3.81 -3.88 29.38
C ILE A 331 4.40 -3.30 30.67
N GLU A 332 4.42 -4.13 31.70
CA GLU A 332 5.07 -3.89 32.99
C GLU A 332 5.79 -5.17 33.42
N ASN A 333 6.73 -5.06 34.36
CA ASN A 333 7.71 -6.11 34.72
C ASN A 333 7.16 -7.55 34.70
N ASP A 334 5.94 -7.75 35.19
CA ASP A 334 5.30 -9.05 35.25
C ASP A 334 4.15 -9.25 34.28
N GLU A 335 3.68 -8.23 33.56
CA GLU A 335 2.49 -8.27 32.71
C GLU A 335 2.76 -7.74 31.30
N LEU A 336 2.33 -8.47 30.26
CA LEU A 336 2.36 -8.00 28.88
C LEU A 336 1.01 -8.30 28.24
N ILE A 337 0.23 -7.27 27.94
CA ILE A 337 -1.06 -7.37 27.26
C ILE A 337 -0.84 -7.03 25.79
N VAL A 338 -1.23 -7.94 24.90
CA VAL A 338 -1.08 -7.75 23.46
C VAL A 338 -2.39 -7.98 22.72
N ASN A 339 -2.59 -7.27 21.63
CA ASN A 339 -3.62 -7.58 20.65
C ASN A 339 -2.96 -8.24 19.45
N ARG A 340 -3.45 -9.43 19.09
CA ARG A 340 -3.07 -10.13 17.85
C ARG A 340 -4.31 -10.22 16.99
N VAL A 341 -4.18 -9.83 15.73
CA VAL A 341 -5.25 -10.01 14.75
C VAL A 341 -4.99 -11.32 14.00
N GLU A 342 -5.72 -12.36 14.38
CA GLU A 342 -5.68 -13.68 13.74
C GLU A 342 -6.87 -13.85 12.79
N ASP A 343 -6.63 -14.51 11.66
CA ASP A 343 -7.71 -14.93 10.76
C ASP A 343 -8.42 -16.13 11.37
N VAL A 344 -9.60 -15.90 11.93
CA VAL A 344 -10.43 -16.99 12.45
C VAL A 344 -11.51 -17.33 11.44
N MET A 345 -11.42 -18.55 10.92
CA MET A 345 -12.50 -19.16 10.17
C MET A 345 -13.54 -19.69 11.17
N LEU A 346 -14.63 -18.95 11.32
CA LEU A 346 -15.85 -19.51 11.91
C LEU A 346 -16.48 -20.39 10.83
N ILE A 347 -16.99 -21.58 11.18
CA ILE A 347 -17.56 -22.55 10.24
C ILE A 347 -18.46 -21.82 9.21
N GLY A 348 -17.99 -21.73 7.96
CA GLY A 348 -18.73 -21.16 6.83
C GLY A 348 -18.53 -19.67 6.53
N GLU A 349 -17.85 -18.89 7.37
CA GLU A 349 -17.62 -17.45 7.15
C GLU A 349 -16.21 -17.01 7.57
N TRP A 350 -15.47 -16.40 6.63
CA TRP A 350 -14.24 -15.67 6.94
C TRP A 350 -14.62 -14.32 7.58
N ARG A 351 -14.21 -14.09 8.83
CA ARG A 351 -14.38 -12.78 9.49
C ARG A 351 -13.04 -12.32 10.04
N ALA A 352 -12.66 -11.09 9.68
CA ALA A 352 -11.64 -10.35 10.39
C ALA A 352 -12.12 -10.11 11.82
N GLN A 353 -11.43 -10.62 12.82
CA GLN A 353 -11.75 -10.35 14.22
C GLN A 353 -10.51 -9.82 14.92
N SER A 354 -10.65 -8.66 15.54
CA SER A 354 -9.66 -8.16 16.50
C SER A 354 -9.87 -8.92 17.80
N TYR A 355 -8.89 -9.72 18.21
CA TYR A 355 -8.88 -10.32 19.54
C TYR A 355 -8.09 -9.45 20.48
N GLN A 356 -8.58 -9.32 21.70
CA GLN A 356 -7.82 -8.76 22.79
C GLN A 356 -7.19 -9.90 23.57
N ILE A 357 -5.88 -10.12 23.45
CA ILE A 357 -5.21 -11.07 24.34
C ILE A 357 -4.93 -10.29 25.63
N ARG A 358 -5.86 -10.38 26.59
CA ARG A 358 -5.61 -9.93 27.98
C ARG A 358 -4.62 -10.85 28.65
N GLN A 359 -3.36 -10.66 28.31
CA GLN A 359 -2.30 -11.46 28.83
C GLN A 359 -1.83 -10.82 30.16
N VAL A 360 -2.50 -11.21 31.25
CA VAL A 360 -2.03 -10.92 32.62
C VAL A 360 -0.92 -11.91 32.93
N LEU A 361 0.34 -11.52 32.79
CA LEU A 361 1.47 -12.41 33.08
C LEU A 361 1.80 -12.27 34.57
N LYS A 362 2.42 -13.28 35.17
CA LYS A 362 3.06 -13.19 36.48
C LYS A 362 4.44 -13.78 36.37
#